data_AF-A0A838A7M1-F1
#
_entry.id   AF-A0A838A7M1-F1
#
_cell.length_a   1.000
_cell.length_b   1.000
_cell.length_c   1.000
_cell.angle_alpha   90.00
_cell.angle_beta   90.00
_cell.angle_gamma   90.00
#
_symmetry.space_group_name_H-M   'P 1'
#
loop_
_entity.id
_entity.type
_entity.pdbx_description
1 polymer ?
#
loop_
_entity_poly.entity_id
_entity_poly.type
_entity_poly.pdbx_seq_one_letter_code
_entity_poly.pdbx_strand_id
1 'polypeptide(L)'
;MPKGVAKQYAHLAEEIADEGGQTESGPWRIGYIVEPAEGWYASEGDDTRFREPAGDETHHIEVVPFEADSGRVVPDVPIRVEILDGDGQVVDANDLDFFYGEAFHYGNNFAVPEQGEYTLRVTLEPPRFLRHGEQDEDPALTEGAEVEFTDVQLESSG
;
A
#
# COMPACT_ATOMS: atom_id res chain seq x y z
N MET A 1 4.71 21.03 -12.73
CA MET A 1 4.66 20.28 -11.45
C MET A 1 5.71 20.84 -10.51
N PRO A 2 5.43 21.08 -9.21
CA PRO A 2 6.45 21.42 -8.24
C PRO A 2 7.56 20.37 -8.18
N LYS A 3 8.82 20.77 -8.00
CA LYS A 3 9.96 19.84 -8.01
C LYS A 3 9.85 18.74 -6.95
N GLY A 4 9.36 19.08 -5.76
CA GLY A 4 9.16 18.11 -4.68
C GLY A 4 8.18 17.01 -5.05
N VAL A 5 7.06 17.37 -5.68
CA VAL A 5 6.08 16.40 -6.18
C VAL A 5 6.69 15.50 -7.24
N ALA A 6 7.44 16.05 -8.20
CA ALA A 6 8.11 15.23 -9.21
C ALA A 6 9.12 14.25 -8.60
N LYS A 7 9.87 14.68 -7.56
CA LYS A 7 10.81 13.82 -6.84
C LYS A 7 10.07 12.68 -6.13
N GLN A 8 8.96 12.98 -5.46
CA GLN A 8 8.14 11.98 -4.78
C GLN A 8 7.69 10.86 -5.73
N TYR A 9 7.14 11.21 -6.91
CA TYR A 9 6.70 10.19 -7.87
C TYR A 9 7.86 9.42 -8.50
N ALA A 10 9.04 10.04 -8.64
CA ALA A 10 10.23 9.35 -9.10
C ALA A 10 10.73 8.34 -8.06
N HIS A 11 10.74 8.72 -6.78
CA HIS A 11 11.09 7.83 -5.67
C HIS A 11 10.13 6.65 -5.59
N LEU A 12 8.81 6.87 -5.60
CA LEU A 12 7.83 5.77 -5.65
C LEU A 12 8.06 4.82 -6.82
N ALA A 13 8.41 5.34 -8.00
CA ALA A 13 8.66 4.50 -9.17
C ALA A 13 9.96 3.68 -9.05
N GLU A 14 10.96 4.19 -8.33
CA GLU A 14 12.22 3.50 -8.02
C GLU A 14 11.96 2.40 -6.99
N GLU A 15 11.35 2.72 -5.85
CA GLU A 15 11.02 1.73 -4.79
C GLU A 15 10.13 0.59 -5.31
N ILE A 16 9.07 0.90 -6.08
CA ILE A 16 8.20 -0.12 -6.68
C ILE A 16 8.97 -1.02 -7.65
N ALA A 17 9.99 -0.49 -8.34
CA ALA A 17 10.77 -1.27 -9.30
C ALA A 17 11.83 -2.13 -8.64
N ASP A 18 12.41 -1.65 -7.54
CA ASP A 18 13.54 -2.29 -6.86
C ASP A 18 13.08 -3.28 -5.77
N GLU A 19 12.06 -2.92 -5.00
CA GLU A 19 11.64 -3.63 -3.77
C GLU A 19 10.18 -4.13 -3.85
N GLY A 20 9.58 -4.13 -5.04
CA GLY A 20 8.17 -4.48 -5.17
C GLY A 20 7.70 -4.80 -6.58
N GLY A 21 6.49 -4.36 -6.88
CA GLY A 21 5.85 -4.60 -8.16
C GLY A 21 4.56 -3.81 -8.33
N GLN A 22 3.98 -3.86 -9.52
CA GLN A 22 2.74 -3.14 -9.81
C GLN A 22 1.87 -3.86 -10.84
N THR A 23 0.57 -3.59 -10.77
CA THR A 23 -0.43 -4.09 -11.72
C THR A 23 -1.51 -3.04 -11.97
N GLU A 24 -2.39 -3.30 -12.93
CA GLU A 24 -3.56 -2.47 -13.23
C GLU A 24 -4.84 -3.29 -13.06
N SER A 25 -5.89 -2.65 -12.51
CA SER A 25 -7.22 -3.25 -12.36
C SER A 25 -8.28 -2.16 -12.44
N GLY A 26 -9.06 -2.16 -13.51
CA GLY A 26 -10.06 -1.11 -13.77
C GLY A 26 -9.42 0.28 -13.80
N PRO A 27 -9.92 1.26 -13.01
CA PRO A 27 -9.37 2.61 -12.98
C PRO A 27 -8.09 2.75 -12.12
N TRP A 28 -7.58 1.64 -11.57
CA TRP A 28 -6.47 1.62 -10.64
C TRP A 28 -5.19 1.13 -11.30
N ARG A 29 -4.08 1.81 -11.01
CA ARG A 29 -2.74 1.23 -11.04
C ARG A 29 -2.28 1.06 -9.59
N ILE A 30 -1.91 -0.15 -9.21
CA ILE A 30 -1.65 -0.52 -7.82
C ILE A 30 -0.20 -0.99 -7.74
N GLY A 31 0.64 -0.26 -7.00
CA GLY A 31 1.99 -0.70 -6.64
C GLY A 31 2.03 -1.26 -5.23
N TYR A 32 2.95 -2.18 -4.99
CA TYR A 32 3.36 -2.59 -3.64
C TYR A 32 4.88 -2.44 -3.49
N ILE A 33 5.33 -2.28 -2.26
CA ILE A 33 6.74 -2.24 -1.85
C ILE A 33 6.87 -3.11 -0.60
N VAL A 34 7.95 -3.88 -0.47
CA VAL A 34 8.26 -4.68 0.71
C VAL A 34 9.57 -4.18 1.32
N GLU A 35 9.54 -3.86 2.60
CA GLU A 35 10.70 -3.43 3.38
C GLU A 35 10.78 -4.22 4.69
N PRO A 36 11.91 -4.14 5.42
CA PRO A 36 11.97 -4.53 6.83
C PRO A 36 10.89 -3.84 7.67
N ALA A 37 10.44 -4.48 8.76
CA ALA A 37 9.48 -3.84 9.67
C ALA A 37 9.98 -2.47 10.17
N GLU A 38 9.13 -1.45 10.03
CA GLU A 38 9.48 -0.07 10.33
C GLU A 38 8.73 0.47 11.54
N GLY A 39 9.33 1.44 12.22
CA GLY A 39 8.67 2.21 13.27
C GLY A 39 8.08 3.50 12.71
N TRP A 40 6.98 3.99 13.31
CA TRP A 40 6.31 5.20 12.82
C TRP A 40 5.75 6.06 13.94
N TYR A 41 5.48 7.31 13.60
CA TYR A 41 4.76 8.22 14.48
C TYR A 41 3.26 8.05 14.34
N ALA A 42 2.60 7.59 15.40
CA ALA A 42 1.14 7.45 15.47
C ALA A 42 0.53 8.54 16.36
N SER A 43 -0.69 8.97 16.03
CA SER A 43 -1.49 9.83 16.90
C SER A 43 -2.13 9.00 18.02
N GLU A 44 -1.85 9.38 19.27
CA GLU A 44 -2.45 8.81 20.47
C GLU A 44 -3.20 9.92 21.22
N GLY A 45 -4.47 10.14 20.86
CA GLY A 45 -5.25 11.27 21.35
C GLY A 45 -4.69 12.59 20.83
N ASP A 46 -4.29 13.49 21.73
CA ASP A 46 -3.67 14.78 21.38
C ASP A 46 -2.14 14.69 21.22
N ASP A 47 -1.54 13.54 21.53
CA ASP A 47 -0.09 13.32 21.42
C ASP A 47 0.27 12.59 20.10
N THR A 48 1.50 12.79 19.64
CA THR A 48 2.13 11.92 18.62
C THR A 48 3.25 11.13 19.29
N ARG A 49 3.26 9.79 19.13
CA ARG A 49 4.28 8.92 19.71
C ARG A 49 4.91 8.02 18.67
N PHE A 50 6.21 7.78 18.83
CA PHE A 50 6.91 6.82 18.01
C PHE A 50 6.56 5.41 18.49
N ARG A 51 6.05 4.59 17.57
CA ARG A 51 5.77 3.17 17.72
C ARG A 51 6.93 2.42 17.07
N GLU A 52 7.68 1.68 17.87
CA GLU A 52 8.65 0.70 17.35
C GLU A 52 7.89 -0.52 16.78
N PRO A 53 8.47 -1.27 15.81
CA PRO A 53 7.96 -2.57 15.43
C PRO A 53 7.74 -3.48 16.65
N ALA A 54 6.65 -4.24 16.64
CA ALA A 54 6.46 -5.33 17.59
C ALA A 54 7.51 -6.44 17.33
N GLY A 55 7.82 -7.25 18.36
CA GLY A 55 8.91 -8.23 18.25
C GLY A 55 8.67 -9.35 17.24
N ASP A 56 7.44 -9.54 16.80
CA ASP A 56 6.99 -10.49 15.78
C ASP A 56 6.72 -9.83 14.42
N GLU A 57 6.74 -8.49 14.33
CA GLU A 57 6.66 -7.78 13.06
C GLU A 57 8.00 -7.87 12.33
N THR A 58 7.95 -8.27 11.06
CA THR A 58 9.13 -8.63 10.26
C THR A 58 9.27 -7.79 9.01
N HIS A 59 8.17 -7.42 8.39
CA HIS A 59 8.14 -6.66 7.15
C HIS A 59 7.19 -5.48 7.25
N HIS A 60 7.54 -4.36 6.65
CA HIS A 60 6.64 -3.28 6.31
C HIS A 60 6.18 -3.49 4.86
N ILE A 61 4.88 -3.63 4.65
CA ILE A 61 4.33 -3.75 3.30
C ILE A 61 3.56 -2.49 2.98
N GLU A 62 4.00 -1.80 1.93
CA GLU A 62 3.33 -0.62 1.41
C GLU A 62 2.48 -0.96 0.18
N VAL A 63 1.38 -0.24 0.01
CA VAL A 63 0.55 -0.22 -1.19
C VAL A 63 0.33 1.23 -1.62
N VAL A 64 0.51 1.48 -2.91
CA VAL A 64 0.32 2.80 -3.50
C VAL A 64 -0.80 2.74 -4.54
N PRO A 65 -2.02 3.21 -4.19
CA PRO A 65 -3.13 3.25 -5.13
C PRO A 65 -3.02 4.50 -6.02
N PHE A 66 -2.78 4.30 -7.31
CA PHE A 66 -2.83 5.38 -8.29
C PHE A 66 -4.13 5.32 -9.10
N GLU A 67 -4.71 6.48 -9.38
CA GLU A 67 -5.68 6.60 -10.48
C GLU A 67 -4.91 6.43 -11.80
N ALA A 68 -5.24 5.39 -12.58
CA ALA A 68 -4.47 5.01 -13.76
C ALA A 68 -4.35 6.16 -14.77
N ASP A 69 -5.43 6.91 -15.00
CA ASP A 69 -5.50 7.98 -15.99
C ASP A 69 -4.66 9.21 -15.61
N SER A 70 -4.74 9.64 -14.34
CA SER A 70 -4.06 10.87 -13.89
C SER A 70 -2.68 10.61 -13.30
N GLY A 71 -2.40 9.36 -12.93
CA GLY A 71 -1.20 8.94 -12.21
C GLY A 71 -1.13 9.45 -10.77
N ARG A 72 -2.21 10.02 -10.21
CA ARG A 72 -2.21 10.56 -8.85
C ARG A 72 -2.34 9.43 -7.83
N VAL A 73 -1.57 9.51 -6.76
CA VAL A 73 -1.85 8.73 -5.54
C VAL A 73 -3.23 9.13 -5.00
N VAL A 74 -4.09 8.16 -4.76
CA VAL A 74 -5.46 8.35 -4.31
C VAL A 74 -5.50 8.24 -2.78
N PRO A 75 -5.90 9.30 -2.05
CA PRO A 75 -6.06 9.24 -0.60
C PRO A 75 -7.45 8.71 -0.20
N ASP A 76 -7.65 8.47 1.10
CA ASP A 76 -8.91 7.99 1.70
C ASP A 76 -9.45 6.69 1.08
N VAL A 77 -8.55 5.81 0.62
CA VAL A 77 -8.84 4.46 0.17
C VAL A 77 -8.68 3.50 1.36
N PRO A 78 -9.73 2.78 1.79
CA PRO A 78 -9.56 1.65 2.71
C PRO A 78 -8.85 0.52 1.97
N ILE A 79 -7.70 0.08 2.49
CA ILE A 79 -6.88 -0.97 1.88
C ILE A 79 -6.66 -2.07 2.90
N ARG A 80 -6.91 -3.31 2.48
CA ARG A 80 -6.56 -4.51 3.22
C ARG A 80 -5.54 -5.33 2.44
N VAL A 81 -4.53 -5.84 3.12
CA VAL A 81 -3.56 -6.78 2.56
C VAL A 81 -3.63 -8.08 3.35
N GLU A 82 -3.71 -9.19 2.64
CA GLU A 82 -3.55 -10.54 3.17
C GLU A 82 -2.29 -11.18 2.56
N ILE A 83 -1.43 -11.74 3.40
CA ILE A 83 -0.27 -12.53 2.96
C ILE A 83 -0.70 -13.99 2.93
N LEU A 84 -0.60 -14.63 1.77
CA LEU A 84 -0.99 -16.02 1.56
C LEU A 84 0.23 -16.90 1.36
N ASP A 85 0.25 -18.07 2.00
CA ASP A 85 1.25 -19.11 1.75
C ASP A 85 1.00 -19.87 0.44
N GLY A 86 1.87 -20.84 0.12
CA GLY A 86 1.77 -21.66 -1.09
C GLY A 86 0.53 -22.57 -1.15
N ASP A 87 -0.16 -22.78 -0.04
CA ASP A 87 -1.44 -23.50 0.04
C ASP A 87 -2.65 -22.53 0.01
N GLY A 88 -2.39 -21.23 -0.18
CA GLY A 88 -3.40 -20.16 -0.22
C GLY A 88 -3.99 -19.83 1.14
N GLN A 89 -3.37 -20.25 2.25
CA GLN A 89 -3.82 -19.89 3.59
C GLN A 89 -3.28 -18.52 3.99
N VAL A 90 -4.11 -17.73 4.68
CA VAL A 90 -3.69 -16.43 5.21
C VAL A 90 -2.71 -16.66 6.36
N VAL A 91 -1.48 -16.16 6.18
CA VAL A 91 -0.41 -16.14 7.17
C VAL A 91 -0.62 -14.98 8.13
N ASP A 92 -0.84 -13.79 7.59
CA ASP A 92 -1.16 -12.57 8.33
C ASP A 92 -1.97 -11.62 7.43
N ALA A 93 -2.71 -10.69 8.04
CA ALA A 93 -3.50 -9.72 7.30
C ALA A 93 -3.81 -8.46 8.12
N ASN A 94 -3.57 -7.30 7.53
CA ASN A 94 -3.79 -6.00 8.15
C ASN A 94 -4.50 -5.03 7.20
N ASP A 95 -5.24 -4.11 7.80
CA ASP A 95 -5.66 -2.90 7.11
C ASP A 95 -4.49 -1.91 7.12
N LEU A 96 -4.28 -1.18 6.03
CA LEU A 96 -3.15 -0.27 5.91
C LEU A 96 -3.52 1.15 6.35
N ASP A 97 -2.59 1.80 7.04
CA ASP A 97 -2.71 3.20 7.44
C ASP A 97 -2.14 4.11 6.35
N PHE A 98 -2.64 5.36 6.26
CA PHE A 98 -2.12 6.33 5.29
C PHE A 98 -0.95 7.12 5.88
N PHE A 99 0.19 7.06 5.23
CA PHE A 99 1.43 7.66 5.72
C PHE A 99 1.77 8.96 5.01
N TYR A 100 2.32 9.89 5.81
CA TYR A 100 3.00 11.07 5.32
C TYR A 100 4.52 10.88 5.49
N GLY A 101 5.19 10.43 4.44
CA GLY A 101 6.65 10.23 4.38
C GLY A 101 7.32 11.02 3.26
N GLU A 102 8.42 10.49 2.69
CA GLU A 102 9.01 11.02 1.45
C GLU A 102 8.00 10.95 0.29
N ALA A 103 7.14 9.93 0.33
CA ALA A 103 5.92 9.85 -0.45
C ALA A 103 4.68 9.54 0.40
N PHE A 104 3.52 9.86 -0.14
CA PHE A 104 2.23 9.33 0.32
C PHE A 104 2.10 7.89 -0.16
N HIS A 105 1.91 6.98 0.78
CA HIS A 105 1.63 5.57 0.56
C HIS A 105 0.69 5.07 1.67
N TYR A 106 0.22 3.84 1.52
CA TYR A 106 -0.43 3.10 2.59
C TYR A 106 0.51 2.01 3.09
N GLY A 107 0.63 1.82 4.39
CA GLY A 107 1.58 0.84 4.94
C GLY A 107 1.09 0.22 6.23
N ASN A 108 1.61 -0.97 6.54
CA ASN A 108 1.54 -1.57 7.86
C ASN A 108 2.65 -2.61 8.01
N ASN A 109 2.96 -2.98 9.26
CA ASN A 109 3.85 -4.09 9.52
C ASN A 109 3.10 -5.42 9.55
N PHE A 110 3.80 -6.50 9.21
CA PHE A 110 3.27 -7.86 9.15
C PHE A 110 4.19 -8.86 9.85
N ALA A 111 3.58 -9.92 10.41
CA ALA A 111 4.29 -11.02 11.04
C ALA A 111 4.40 -12.22 10.09
N VAL A 112 5.56 -12.38 9.46
CA VAL A 112 5.84 -13.46 8.51
C VAL A 112 6.84 -14.42 9.16
N PRO A 113 6.41 -15.65 9.53
CA PRO A 113 7.21 -16.53 10.38
C PRO A 113 8.39 -17.19 9.65
N GLU A 114 8.30 -17.34 8.33
CA GLU A 114 9.30 -18.01 7.51
C GLU A 114 9.65 -17.14 6.29
N GLN A 115 10.89 -17.24 5.82
CA GLN A 115 11.30 -16.56 4.59
C GLN A 115 10.83 -17.37 3.38
N GLY A 116 10.46 -16.67 2.30
CA GLY A 116 10.19 -17.32 1.03
C GLY A 116 9.21 -16.58 0.14
N GLU A 117 8.62 -17.34 -0.77
CA GLU A 117 7.64 -16.86 -1.75
C GLU A 117 6.23 -16.89 -1.16
N TYR A 118 5.55 -15.74 -1.26
CA TYR A 118 4.18 -15.55 -0.81
C TYR A 118 3.33 -14.91 -1.92
N THR A 119 2.02 -14.88 -1.72
CA THR A 119 1.10 -14.07 -2.51
C THR A 119 0.56 -12.94 -1.64
N LEU A 120 0.62 -11.70 -2.14
CA LEU A 120 -0.09 -10.58 -1.53
C LEU A 120 -1.46 -10.43 -2.19
N ARG A 121 -2.53 -10.66 -1.46
CA ARG A 121 -3.88 -10.26 -1.88
C ARG A 121 -4.15 -8.86 -1.35
N VAL A 122 -4.35 -7.93 -2.27
CA VAL A 122 -4.59 -6.52 -1.97
C VAL A 122 -6.01 -6.16 -2.38
N THR A 123 -6.81 -5.71 -1.42
CA THR A 123 -8.19 -5.25 -1.63
C THR A 123 -8.26 -3.75 -1.36
N LEU A 124 -8.67 -2.98 -2.38
CA LEU A 124 -9.00 -1.56 -2.30
C LEU A 124 -10.52 -1.43 -2.25
N GLU A 125 -11.08 -0.84 -1.20
CA GLU A 125 -12.49 -0.41 -1.22
C GLU A 125 -12.66 0.92 -1.99
N PRO A 126 -13.85 1.20 -2.56
CA PRO A 126 -14.12 2.50 -3.16
C PRO A 126 -13.93 3.66 -2.16
N PRO A 127 -13.15 4.70 -2.49
CA PRO A 127 -12.95 5.83 -1.60
C PRO A 127 -14.24 6.66 -1.43
N ARG A 128 -14.42 7.21 -0.21
CA ARG A 128 -15.66 7.87 0.21
C ARG A 128 -15.62 9.41 0.13
N PHE A 129 -14.53 9.99 -0.37
CA PHE A 129 -14.44 11.42 -0.59
C PHE A 129 -15.50 11.93 -1.57
N LEU A 130 -15.85 13.22 -1.44
CA LEU A 130 -16.78 13.89 -2.32
C LEU A 130 -16.14 14.21 -3.68
N ARG A 131 -16.94 14.16 -4.75
CA ARG A 131 -16.50 14.45 -6.12
C ARG A 131 -17.29 15.64 -6.67
N HIS A 132 -16.61 16.51 -7.43
CA HIS A 132 -17.26 17.57 -8.19
C HIS A 132 -17.50 17.06 -9.61
N GLY A 133 -18.63 17.44 -10.22
CA GLY A 133 -18.98 17.03 -11.58
C GLY A 133 -20.36 17.51 -12.01
N GLU A 134 -20.70 17.24 -13.26
CA GLU A 134 -22.02 17.46 -13.86
C GLU A 134 -22.93 16.21 -13.74
N GLN A 135 -24.24 16.35 -13.99
CA GLN A 135 -25.22 15.30 -13.71
C GLN A 135 -25.06 14.05 -14.60
N ASP A 136 -24.52 14.22 -15.80
CA ASP A 136 -24.36 13.20 -16.83
C ASP A 136 -22.92 12.66 -16.94
N GLU A 137 -22.04 13.01 -15.99
CA GLU A 137 -20.69 12.47 -15.90
C GLU A 137 -20.64 11.15 -15.12
N ASP A 138 -19.74 10.26 -15.53
CA ASP A 138 -19.37 9.05 -14.79
C ASP A 138 -18.22 9.38 -13.83
N PRO A 139 -18.45 9.41 -12.51
CA PRO A 139 -17.39 9.76 -11.56
C PRO A 139 -16.31 8.67 -11.49
N ALA A 140 -15.04 9.09 -11.45
CA ALA A 140 -13.91 8.18 -11.31
C ALA A 140 -13.90 7.49 -9.94
N LEU A 141 -13.28 6.29 -9.88
CA LEU A 141 -13.00 5.55 -8.66
C LEU A 141 -14.26 5.24 -7.83
N THR A 142 -15.37 4.90 -8.48
CA THR A 142 -16.60 4.45 -7.82
C THR A 142 -16.58 2.98 -7.41
N GLU A 143 -15.63 2.22 -7.95
CA GLU A 143 -15.42 0.82 -7.69
C GLU A 143 -14.01 0.61 -7.13
N GLY A 144 -13.89 -0.36 -6.24
CA GLY A 144 -12.62 -0.81 -5.68
C GLY A 144 -11.88 -1.73 -6.65
N ALA A 145 -10.89 -2.44 -6.12
CA ALA A 145 -10.19 -3.50 -6.83
C ALA A 145 -9.73 -4.58 -5.85
N GLU A 146 -9.63 -5.80 -6.35
CA GLU A 146 -8.90 -6.87 -5.66
C GLU A 146 -7.87 -7.42 -6.65
N VAL A 147 -6.62 -7.48 -6.23
CA VAL A 147 -5.50 -7.98 -7.03
C VAL A 147 -4.63 -8.92 -6.19
N GLU A 148 -4.01 -9.88 -6.86
CA GLU A 148 -3.01 -10.75 -6.26
C GLU A 148 -1.66 -10.50 -6.93
N PHE A 149 -0.63 -10.28 -6.12
CA PHE A 149 0.77 -10.30 -6.54
C PHE A 149 1.35 -11.63 -6.11
N THR A 150 1.70 -12.48 -7.08
CA THR A 150 2.32 -13.79 -6.82
C THR A 150 3.83 -13.68 -6.78
N ASP A 151 4.48 -14.71 -6.22
CA ASP A 151 5.94 -14.85 -6.21
C ASP A 151 6.66 -13.69 -5.49
N VAL A 152 5.99 -13.10 -4.48
CA VAL A 152 6.54 -12.00 -3.67
C VAL A 152 7.53 -12.60 -2.66
N GLN A 153 8.78 -12.16 -2.76
CA GLN A 153 9.83 -12.60 -1.84
C GLN A 153 9.75 -11.81 -0.54
N LEU A 154 9.50 -12.50 0.57
CA LEU A 154 9.55 -11.93 1.92
C LEU A 154 10.78 -12.52 2.60
N GLU A 155 11.89 -11.77 2.57
CA GLU A 155 13.16 -12.14 3.20
C GLU A 155 13.35 -11.36 4.50
N SER A 156 13.79 -12.03 5.56
CA SER A 156 14.13 -11.34 6.79
C SER A 156 15.40 -10.54 6.57
N SER A 157 15.35 -9.21 6.73
CA SER A 157 16.54 -8.39 6.86
C SER A 157 17.33 -8.83 8.09
N GLY A 158 18.55 -9.32 7.86
CA GLY A 158 19.46 -9.82 8.90
C GLY A 158 20.10 -8.75 9.76
#